data_AF-A0A4Q5ZTZ2-F1
#
_entry.id   AF-A0A4Q5ZTZ2-F1
#
_cell.length_a   1.000
_cell.length_b   1.000
_cell.length_c   1.000
_cell.angle_alpha   90.00
_cell.angle_beta   90.00
_cell.angle_gamma   90.00
#
_symmetry.space_group_name_H-M   'P 1'
#
loop_
_entity.id
_entity.type
_entity.pdbx_description
1 polymer ?
#
loop_
_entity_poly.entity_id
_entity_poly.type
_entity_poly.pdbx_seq_one_letter_code
_entity_poly.pdbx_strand_id
1 'polypeptide(L)'
;MKNLLVLSLALCFAFVISTQQSSAQPHSPESLGISSQAILNFIEAVEKERPDELHSFMLLRHGQVAAQGWWAPFTQDSPHMLFSLSKSFTSTAIGIAQAEGLLNINDRVISFFPDQAPAEPSANLQAMRIRDLLSMTTGHNDDA
;
A
#
# COMPACT_ATOMS: atom_id res chain seq x y z
N MET A 1 -27.68 -3.88 33.60
CA MET A 1 -26.54 -3.08 33.08
C MET A 1 -25.60 -3.88 32.14
N LYS A 2 -26.07 -4.93 31.45
CA LYS A 2 -25.25 -5.70 30.49
C LYS A 2 -25.73 -5.60 29.03
N ASN A 3 -26.82 -4.89 28.77
CA ASN A 3 -27.42 -4.78 27.44
C ASN A 3 -27.33 -3.37 26.82
N LEU A 4 -26.61 -2.45 27.47
CA LEU A 4 -26.45 -1.07 26.98
C LEU A 4 -25.11 -0.84 26.23
N LEU A 5 -24.14 -1.76 26.37
CA LEU A 5 -22.83 -1.62 25.72
C LEU A 5 -22.81 -2.16 24.28
N VAL A 6 -23.75 -3.03 23.92
CA VAL A 6 -23.82 -3.63 22.57
C VAL A 6 -24.43 -2.66 21.55
N LEU A 7 -25.20 -1.65 21.98
CA LEU A 7 -25.76 -0.65 21.08
C LEU A 7 -24.74 0.42 20.62
N SER A 8 -23.68 0.68 21.39
CA SER A 8 -22.68 1.69 21.02
C SER A 8 -21.68 1.20 19.98
N LEU A 9 -21.48 -0.12 19.85
CA LEU A 9 -20.57 -0.70 18.86
C LEU A 9 -21.19 -0.76 17.45
N ALA A 10 -22.52 -0.76 17.35
CA ALA A 10 -23.23 -0.82 16.07
C ALA A 10 -23.34 0.54 15.36
N LEU A 11 -23.19 1.66 16.08
CA LEU A 11 -23.38 3.00 15.51
C LEU A 11 -22.12 3.60 14.85
N CYS A 12 -20.92 3.11 15.17
CA CYS A 12 -19.68 3.63 14.58
C CYS A 12 -19.30 3.00 13.23
N PHE A 13 -20.00 1.96 12.78
CA PHE A 13 -19.79 1.35 11.46
C PHE A 13 -20.46 2.11 10.30
N ALA A 14 -21.17 3.20 10.61
CA ALA A 14 -21.93 3.98 9.63
C ALA A 14 -21.14 5.10 8.95
N PHE A 15 -19.84 5.25 9.20
CA PHE A 15 -18.97 5.92 8.23
C PHE A 15 -18.58 4.89 7.17
N VAL A 16 -19.56 4.58 6.30
CA VAL A 16 -19.27 4.15 4.94
C VAL A 16 -18.33 5.22 4.41
N ILE A 17 -17.03 4.91 4.38
CA ILE A 17 -16.14 5.54 3.42
C ILE A 17 -16.85 5.25 2.11
N SER A 18 -17.57 6.23 1.58
CA SER A 18 -17.94 6.22 0.18
C SER A 18 -16.60 6.29 -0.53
N THR A 19 -15.95 5.14 -0.70
CA THR A 19 -15.05 4.94 -1.81
C THR A 19 -15.96 5.11 -2.99
N GLN A 20 -16.08 6.35 -3.45
CA GLN A 20 -16.68 6.64 -4.72
C GLN A 20 -15.80 5.83 -5.67
N GLN A 21 -16.32 4.69 -6.11
CA GLN A 21 -15.75 3.89 -7.17
C GLN A 21 -15.98 4.72 -8.42
N SER A 22 -15.21 5.81 -8.52
CA SER A 22 -15.11 6.61 -9.70
C SER A 22 -14.52 5.65 -10.71
N SER A 23 -15.35 5.14 -11.61
CA SER A 23 -14.83 4.73 -12.91
C SER A 23 -14.15 5.97 -13.44
N ALA A 24 -12.83 6.06 -13.25
CA ALA A 24 -12.06 7.23 -13.59
C ALA A 24 -12.34 7.51 -15.07
N GLN A 25 -13.13 8.55 -15.33
CA GLN A 25 -13.48 8.92 -16.69
C GLN A 25 -12.15 9.27 -17.36
N PRO A 26 -11.77 8.60 -18.46
CA PRO A 26 -10.47 8.84 -19.06
C PRO A 26 -10.39 10.29 -19.51
N HIS A 27 -9.39 11.00 -19.00
CA HIS A 27 -9.04 12.33 -19.49
C HIS A 27 -8.00 12.17 -20.60
N SER A 28 -8.01 13.05 -21.60
CA SER A 28 -6.92 13.00 -22.59
C SER A 28 -5.59 13.27 -21.89
N PRO A 29 -4.50 12.57 -22.26
CA PRO A 29 -3.17 12.86 -21.74
C PRO A 29 -2.84 14.36 -21.76
N GLU A 30 -3.19 15.04 -22.85
CA GLU A 30 -2.90 16.45 -23.07
C GLU A 30 -3.61 17.36 -22.07
N SER A 31 -4.85 17.03 -21.70
CA SER A 31 -5.59 17.79 -20.68
C SER A 31 -4.94 17.71 -19.30
N LEU A 32 -4.15 16.66 -19.05
CA LEU A 32 -3.34 16.46 -17.86
C LEU A 32 -1.89 16.92 -18.07
N GLY A 33 -1.57 17.57 -19.18
CA GLY A 33 -0.22 18.03 -19.50
C GLY A 33 0.79 16.92 -19.79
N ILE A 34 0.31 15.78 -20.30
CA ILE A 34 1.11 14.63 -20.73
C ILE A 34 0.97 14.49 -22.25
N SER A 35 2.06 14.27 -22.98
CA SER A 35 2.01 14.03 -24.42
C SER A 35 1.50 12.61 -24.70
N SER A 36 0.42 12.45 -25.47
CA SER A 36 -0.02 11.13 -25.94
C SER A 36 1.06 10.41 -26.75
N GLN A 37 1.83 11.13 -27.58
CA GLN A 37 2.93 10.54 -28.34
C GLN A 37 4.01 9.95 -27.44
N ALA A 38 4.30 10.57 -26.29
CA ALA A 38 5.28 10.02 -25.34
C ALA A 38 4.79 8.69 -24.73
N ILE A 39 3.48 8.59 -24.44
CA ILE A 39 2.87 7.35 -23.96
C ILE A 39 2.94 6.27 -25.04
N LEU A 40 2.57 6.59 -26.28
CA LEU A 40 2.63 5.64 -27.40
C LEU A 40 4.06 5.13 -27.64
N ASN A 41 5.05 6.03 -27.66
CA ASN A 41 6.45 5.65 -27.82
C ASN A 41 6.93 4.69 -26.70
N PHE A 42 6.45 4.88 -25.46
CA PHE A 42 6.76 3.96 -24.36
C PHE A 42 6.14 2.58 -24.60
N ILE A 43 4.86 2.53 -24.96
CA ILE A 43 4.15 1.27 -25.23
C ILE A 43 4.83 0.51 -26.38
N GLU A 44 5.11 1.19 -27.49
CA GLU A 44 5.82 0.62 -28.65
C GLU A 44 7.21 0.09 -28.28
N ALA A 45 7.95 0.81 -27.43
CA ALA A 45 9.27 0.38 -26.97
C ALA A 45 9.19 -0.89 -26.11
N VAL A 46 8.23 -0.97 -25.19
CA VAL A 46 8.02 -2.18 -24.36
C VAL A 46 7.63 -3.36 -25.23
N GLU A 47 6.65 -3.20 -26.13
CA GLU A 47 6.20 -4.29 -27.01
C GLU A 47 7.32 -4.82 -27.90
N LYS A 48 8.23 -3.94 -28.34
CA LYS A 48 9.38 -4.31 -29.16
C LYS A 48 10.51 -4.97 -28.37
N GLU A 49 10.89 -4.41 -27.22
CA GLU A 49 12.09 -4.82 -26.50
C GLU A 49 11.82 -5.90 -25.45
N ARG A 50 10.60 -5.95 -24.92
CA ARG A 50 10.16 -6.76 -23.78
C ARG A 50 8.81 -7.44 -24.07
N PRO A 51 8.71 -8.20 -25.18
CA PRO A 51 7.47 -8.87 -25.53
C PRO A 51 7.02 -9.76 -24.37
N ASP A 52 5.73 -9.72 -24.06
CA ASP A 52 5.07 -10.53 -23.02
C ASP A 52 5.49 -10.27 -21.55
N GLU A 53 6.33 -9.26 -21.26
CA GLU A 53 6.73 -8.96 -19.87
C GLU A 53 5.69 -8.11 -19.10
N LEU A 54 4.85 -7.34 -19.78
CA LEU A 54 3.82 -6.51 -19.15
C LEU A 54 2.45 -7.17 -19.20
N HIS A 55 1.79 -7.19 -18.04
CA HIS A 55 0.40 -7.60 -17.94
C HIS A 55 -0.56 -6.40 -18.10
N SER A 56 -0.18 -5.24 -17.55
CA SER A 56 -0.99 -4.02 -17.56
C SER A 56 -0.15 -2.76 -17.37
N PHE A 57 -0.71 -1.63 -17.79
CA PHE A 57 -0.14 -0.29 -17.61
C PHE A 57 -1.23 0.68 -17.19
N MET A 58 -0.91 1.56 -16.24
CA MET A 58 -1.80 2.64 -15.85
C MET A 58 -0.97 3.87 -15.46
N LEU A 59 -1.32 5.02 -16.03
CA LEU A 59 -0.69 6.30 -15.75
C LEU A 59 -1.73 7.29 -15.22
N LEU A 60 -1.47 7.81 -14.03
CA LEU A 60 -2.30 8.83 -13.40
C LEU A 60 -1.52 10.11 -13.18
N ARG A 61 -2.21 11.25 -13.29
CA ARG A 61 -1.71 12.55 -12.86
C ARG A 61 -2.85 13.37 -12.26
N HIS A 62 -2.57 14.05 -11.15
CA HIS A 62 -3.58 14.80 -10.38
C HIS A 62 -4.81 13.96 -9.98
N GLY A 63 -4.59 12.66 -9.71
CA GLY A 63 -5.66 11.72 -9.35
C GLY A 63 -6.55 11.28 -10.53
N GLN A 64 -6.22 11.68 -11.76
CA GLN A 64 -6.97 11.34 -12.97
C GLN A 64 -6.17 10.37 -13.84
N VAL A 65 -6.85 9.39 -14.44
CA VAL A 65 -6.25 8.44 -15.38
C VAL A 65 -5.98 9.14 -16.71
N ALA A 66 -4.71 9.18 -17.11
CA ALA A 66 -4.25 9.71 -18.39
C ALA A 66 -4.23 8.62 -19.48
N ALA A 67 -3.84 7.40 -19.11
CA ALA A 67 -3.82 6.24 -19.99
C ALA A 67 -3.86 4.96 -19.17
N GLN A 68 -4.48 3.92 -19.70
CA GLN A 68 -4.47 2.58 -19.14
C GLN A 68 -4.65 1.53 -20.23
N GLY A 69 -4.12 0.33 -20.00
CA GLY A 69 -4.23 -0.79 -20.94
C GLY A 69 -3.84 -2.12 -20.30
N TRP A 70 -4.31 -3.20 -20.92
CA TRP A 70 -4.04 -4.58 -20.50
C TRP A 70 -3.69 -5.39 -21.73
N TRP A 71 -2.60 -6.14 -21.66
CA TRP A 71 -2.19 -7.05 -22.72
C TRP A 71 -2.93 -8.38 -22.54
N ALA A 72 -3.36 -9.00 -23.65
CA ALA A 72 -4.01 -10.30 -23.58
C ALA A 72 -3.07 -11.37 -22.99
N PRO A 73 -3.56 -12.30 -22.14
CA PRO A 73 -4.96 -12.53 -21.78
C PRO A 73 -5.44 -11.74 -20.54
N PHE A 74 -4.65 -10.80 -20.03
CA PHE A 74 -4.98 -10.04 -18.83
C PHE A 74 -6.10 -9.04 -19.06
N THR A 75 -6.80 -8.73 -17.98
CA THR A 75 -7.94 -7.83 -17.92
C THR A 75 -7.79 -6.90 -16.72
N GLN A 76 -8.63 -5.86 -16.65
CA GLN A 76 -8.70 -4.97 -15.50
C GLN A 76 -8.87 -5.68 -14.16
N ASP A 77 -9.64 -6.78 -14.15
CA ASP A 77 -9.97 -7.52 -12.93
C ASP A 77 -9.05 -8.72 -12.70
N SER A 78 -7.97 -8.85 -13.47
CA SER A 78 -7.02 -9.94 -13.31
C SER A 78 -6.30 -9.83 -11.97
N PRO A 79 -6.27 -10.90 -11.14
CA PRO A 79 -5.54 -10.87 -9.88
C PRO A 79 -4.02 -10.86 -10.14
N HIS A 80 -3.29 -10.10 -9.32
CA HIS A 80 -1.84 -10.01 -9.38
C HIS A 80 -1.20 -10.43 -8.06
N MET A 81 -0.09 -11.15 -8.12
CA MET A 81 0.76 -11.33 -6.94
C MET A 81 1.45 -10.00 -6.61
N LEU A 82 1.17 -9.49 -5.41
CA LEU A 82 1.57 -8.14 -5.01
C LEU A 82 2.98 -8.08 -4.38
N PHE A 83 3.51 -9.20 -3.91
CA PHE A 83 4.82 -9.30 -3.26
C PHE A 83 5.05 -8.20 -2.22
N SER A 84 6.15 -7.44 -2.33
CA SER A 84 6.51 -6.37 -1.40
C SER A 84 5.56 -5.18 -1.41
N LEU A 85 4.63 -5.05 -2.36
CA LEU A 85 3.58 -4.03 -2.29
C LEU A 85 2.75 -4.17 -1.01
N SER A 86 2.60 -5.39 -0.48
CA SER A 86 1.96 -5.66 0.81
C SER A 86 2.51 -4.80 1.96
N LYS A 87 3.80 -4.44 1.93
CA LYS A 87 4.44 -3.58 2.93
C LYS A 87 3.87 -2.16 2.93
N SER A 88 3.43 -1.64 1.78
CA SER A 88 2.81 -0.32 1.70
C SER A 88 1.45 -0.30 2.41
N PHE A 89 0.67 -1.38 2.28
CA PHE A 89 -0.60 -1.53 3.01
C PHE A 89 -0.35 -1.66 4.51
N THR A 90 0.60 -2.49 4.93
CA THR A 90 0.96 -2.63 6.34
C THR A 90 1.45 -1.30 6.94
N SER A 91 2.33 -0.57 6.24
CA SER A 91 2.83 0.74 6.70
C SER A 91 1.71 1.77 6.81
N THR A 92 0.78 1.78 5.85
CA THR A 92 -0.43 2.62 5.89
C THR A 92 -1.29 2.29 7.11
N ALA A 93 -1.50 1.00 7.41
CA ALA A 93 -2.24 0.58 8.58
C ALA A 93 -1.58 1.03 9.90
N ILE A 94 -0.25 1.01 9.98
CA ILE A 94 0.49 1.55 11.13
C ILE A 94 0.30 3.08 11.25
N GLY A 95 0.30 3.80 10.14
CA GLY A 95 -0.01 5.23 10.11
C GLY A 95 -1.41 5.55 10.63
N ILE A 96 -2.41 4.75 10.24
CA ILE A 96 -3.79 4.85 10.73
C ILE A 96 -3.83 4.54 12.24
N ALA A 97 -3.24 3.43 12.69
CA ALA A 97 -3.22 3.05 14.10
C ALA A 97 -2.57 4.13 14.99
N GLN A 98 -1.52 4.80 14.49
CA GLN A 98 -0.94 5.95 15.19
C GLN A 98 -1.89 7.14 15.26
N ALA A 99 -2.56 7.48 14.15
CA ALA A 99 -3.53 8.57 14.12
C ALA A 99 -4.71 8.32 15.09
N GLU A 100 -5.09 7.06 15.28
CA GLU A 100 -6.11 6.63 16.24
C GLU A 100 -5.59 6.50 17.69
N GLY A 101 -4.29 6.72 17.92
CA GLY A 101 -3.68 6.64 19.25
C GLY A 101 -3.54 5.22 19.80
N LEU A 102 -3.62 4.19 18.93
CA LEU A 102 -3.47 2.79 19.33
C LEU A 102 -2.00 2.38 19.55
N LEU A 103 -1.07 3.10 18.94
CA LEU A 103 0.38 2.97 19.11
C LEU A 103 1.08 4.30 18.83
N ASN A 104 2.35 4.42 19.22
CA ASN A 104 3.26 5.45 18.75
C ASN A 104 4.41 4.80 17.96
N ILE A 105 4.81 5.35 16.81
CA ILE A 105 5.92 4.79 16.03
C ILE A 105 7.27 4.82 16.77
N ASN A 106 7.38 5.57 17.87
CA ASN A 106 8.54 5.58 18.74
C ASN A 106 8.48 4.54 19.87
N ASP A 107 7.37 3.81 20.01
CA ASP A 107 7.25 2.70 20.96
C ASP A 107 8.25 1.59 20.63
N ARG A 108 8.67 0.88 21.67
CA ARG A 108 9.61 -0.24 21.52
C ARG A 108 8.88 -1.45 20.92
N VAL A 109 9.48 -2.11 19.95
CA VAL A 109 8.86 -3.30 19.32
C VAL A 109 8.61 -4.40 20.36
N ILE A 110 9.57 -4.60 21.26
CA ILE A 110 9.51 -5.65 22.29
C ILE A 110 8.33 -5.49 23.26
N SER A 111 7.79 -4.28 23.45
CA SER A 111 6.64 -4.09 24.35
C SER A 111 5.33 -4.67 23.80
N PHE A 112 5.25 -4.90 22.48
CA PHE A 112 4.07 -5.51 21.85
C PHE A 112 4.12 -7.04 21.82
N PHE A 113 5.31 -7.63 21.93
CA PHE A 113 5.53 -9.07 21.83
C PHE A 113 6.43 -9.61 22.95
N PRO A 114 6.10 -9.35 24.24
CA PRO A 114 6.96 -9.73 25.36
C PRO A 114 7.24 -11.25 25.40
N ASP A 115 6.25 -12.07 25.03
CA ASP A 115 6.36 -13.53 25.06
C ASP A 115 7.10 -14.12 23.84
N GLN A 116 7.43 -13.30 22.84
CA GLN A 116 8.17 -13.71 21.64
C GLN A 116 9.62 -13.23 21.65
N ALA A 117 10.01 -12.44 22.65
CA ALA A 117 11.38 -12.02 22.81
C ALA A 117 12.27 -13.22 23.18
N PRO A 118 13.52 -13.28 22.66
CA PRO A 118 14.52 -14.20 23.19
C PRO A 118 14.70 -13.98 24.69
N ALA A 119 15.07 -15.02 25.43
CA ALA A 119 15.27 -14.94 26.89
C ALA A 119 16.24 -13.81 27.29
N GLU A 120 17.27 -13.56 26.47
CA GLU A 120 18.24 -12.48 26.65
C GLU A 120 18.28 -11.62 25.36
N PRO A 121 17.39 -10.63 25.21
CA PRO A 121 17.32 -9.82 24.00
C PRO A 121 18.50 -8.84 23.93
N SER A 122 19.10 -8.70 22.74
CA SER A 122 20.23 -7.79 22.52
C SER A 122 19.88 -6.33 22.80
N ALA A 123 20.88 -5.50 23.11
CA ALA A 123 20.68 -4.06 23.30
C ALA A 123 20.01 -3.39 22.09
N ASN A 124 20.31 -3.84 20.87
CA ASN A 124 19.69 -3.36 19.64
C ASN A 124 18.19 -3.72 19.58
N LEU A 125 17.83 -4.96 19.91
CA LEU A 125 16.42 -5.38 19.93
C LEU A 125 15.62 -4.64 21.02
N GLN A 126 16.20 -4.47 22.20
CA GLN A 126 15.58 -3.68 23.28
C GLN A 126 15.38 -2.20 22.89
N ALA A 127 16.28 -1.65 22.08
CA ALA A 127 16.21 -0.29 21.57
C ALA A 127 15.38 -0.14 20.29
N MET A 128 14.97 -1.24 19.64
CA MET A 128 14.26 -1.17 18.37
C MET A 128 12.88 -0.53 18.54
N ARG A 129 12.56 0.45 17.71
CA ARG A 129 11.27 1.13 17.64
C ARG A 129 10.48 0.69 16.42
N ILE A 130 9.16 0.87 16.46
CA ILE A 130 8.30 0.58 15.30
C ILE A 130 8.78 1.31 14.04
N ARG A 131 9.17 2.59 14.15
CA ARG A 131 9.70 3.37 13.02
C ARG A 131 10.93 2.74 12.37
N ASP A 132 11.76 2.03 13.13
CA ASP A 132 12.97 1.41 12.61
C ASP A 132 12.61 0.20 11.70
N LEU A 133 11.49 -0.49 12.00
CA LEU A 133 10.90 -1.49 11.10
C LEU A 133 10.38 -0.83 9.81
N LEU A 134 9.65 0.29 9.94
CA LEU A 134 9.04 0.99 8.80
C LEU A 134 10.08 1.56 7.83
N SER A 135 11.26 1.95 8.35
CA SER A 135 12.38 2.47 7.54
C SER A 135 13.41 1.42 7.16
N MET A 136 13.18 0.13 7.48
CA MET A 136 14.12 -0.97 7.19
C MET A 136 15.52 -0.76 7.82
N THR A 137 15.61 -0.11 8.98
CA THR A 137 16.87 0.22 9.68
C THR A 137 17.11 -0.66 10.89
N THR A 138 16.85 -1.96 10.77
CA THR A 138 16.93 -2.96 11.86
C THR A 138 18.26 -3.71 11.91
N GLY A 139 19.14 -3.52 10.92
CA GLY A 139 20.48 -4.12 10.88
C GLY A 139 20.50 -5.59 10.43
N HIS A 140 19.90 -5.90 9.28
CA HIS A 140 20.00 -7.23 8.68
C HIS A 140 21.34 -7.42 7.96
N ASN A 141 22.04 -8.53 8.21
CA ASN A 141 23.31 -8.86 7.57
C ASN A 141 23.13 -9.64 6.26
N ASP A 142 22.01 -10.35 6.12
CA ASP A 142 21.66 -11.17 4.96
C ASP A 142 20.22 -10.85 4.53
N ASP A 143 19.90 -11.18 3.28
CA ASP A 143 18.51 -11.18 2.81
C ASP A 143 17.74 -12.31 3.51
N ALA A 144 16.62 -11.96 4.16
CA ALA A 144 15.71 -12.90 4.81
C ALA A 144 14.77 -13.59 3.80
#